data_AF-A0A972UXR8-F1
#
_entry.id   AF-A0A972UXR8-F1
#
_cell.length_a   1.000
_cell.length_b   1.000
_cell.length_c   1.000
_cell.angle_alpha   90.00
_cell.angle_beta   90.00
_cell.angle_gamma   90.00
#
_symmetry.space_group_name_H-M   'P 1'
#
loop_
_entity.id
_entity.type
_entity.pdbx_description
1 polymer ?
#
loop_
_entity_poly.entity_id
_entity_poly.type
_entity_poly.pdbx_seq_one_letter_code
_entity_poly.pdbx_strand_id
1 'polypeptide(L)'
;DMIVKLEFYDFVVGQISHSEKEEEVKKRVKIETRDTTRVQYNNYVAKLKTYTDKVYSSGRLDVKIIEFDGSKIRLNDRVHGSFTWINDYAIFAGDKEALNKEQLELTKRKVAPMPPGQDLFIEFTKPIYDQLTGKLNRFFKKYN
;
A
#
# COMPACT_ATOMS: atom_id res chain seq x y z
N ASP A 1 -32.80 7.26 25.84
CA ASP A 1 -31.38 7.52 25.49
C ASP A 1 -30.62 6.25 25.20
N MET A 2 -29.56 6.37 24.39
CA MET A 2 -28.66 5.27 24.04
C MET A 2 -27.22 5.73 24.22
N ILE A 3 -26.34 4.80 24.60
CA ILE A 3 -24.90 5.04 24.73
C ILE A 3 -24.21 4.33 23.56
N VAL A 4 -23.39 5.06 22.82
CA VAL A 4 -22.51 4.50 21.80
C VAL A 4 -21.12 4.30 22.41
N LYS A 5 -20.70 3.05 22.57
CA LYS A 5 -19.36 2.69 23.01
C LYS A 5 -18.53 2.28 21.80
N LEU A 6 -17.41 2.97 21.61
CA LEU A 6 -16.39 2.69 20.60
C LEU A 6 -15.10 2.33 21.30
N GLU A 7 -14.49 1.20 20.94
CA GLU A 7 -13.27 0.71 21.57
C GLU A 7 -12.42 -0.02 20.55
N PHE A 8 -11.13 0.31 20.44
CA PHE A 8 -10.24 -0.52 19.64
C PHE A 8 -10.04 -1.85 20.35
N TYR A 9 -10.46 -2.93 19.69
CA TYR A 9 -10.19 -4.29 20.15
C TYR A 9 -8.70 -4.59 20.04
N ASP A 10 -8.12 -4.25 18.90
CA ASP A 10 -6.69 -4.28 18.64
C ASP A 10 -6.31 -3.35 17.49
N PHE A 11 -5.03 -2.99 17.44
CA PHE A 11 -4.42 -2.34 16.30
C PHE A 11 -2.92 -2.61 16.26
N VAL A 12 -2.35 -2.52 15.06
CA VAL A 12 -0.93 -2.52 14.79
C VAL A 12 -0.61 -1.31 13.91
N VAL A 13 0.44 -0.58 14.25
CA VAL A 13 0.92 0.56 13.48
C VAL A 13 2.39 0.35 13.18
N GLY A 14 2.75 0.52 11.91
CA GLY A 14 4.16 0.57 11.54
C GLY A 14 4.85 -0.79 11.41
N GLN A 15 4.14 -1.85 11.02
CA GLN A 15 4.79 -3.12 10.73
C GLN A 15 5.60 -3.01 9.42
N ILE A 16 6.93 -3.01 9.53
CA ILE A 16 7.84 -2.82 8.40
C ILE A 16 8.13 -4.15 7.71
N SER A 17 8.20 -4.13 6.38
CA SER A 17 8.73 -5.20 5.55
C SER A 17 9.60 -4.61 4.46
N HIS A 18 10.81 -5.14 4.32
CA HIS A 18 11.78 -4.75 3.29
C HIS A 18 12.11 -5.96 2.43
N SER A 19 12.12 -5.78 1.11
CA SER A 19 12.56 -6.82 0.18
C SER A 19 13.46 -6.25 -0.91
N GLU A 20 14.49 -7.01 -1.25
CA GLU A 20 15.43 -6.70 -2.33
C GLU A 20 15.38 -7.79 -3.39
N LYS A 21 15.49 -7.39 -4.65
CA LYS A 21 15.65 -8.30 -5.79
C LYS A 21 16.79 -7.80 -6.67
N GLU A 22 17.76 -8.66 -6.95
CA GLU A 22 18.83 -8.40 -7.91
C GLU A 22 18.64 -9.29 -9.14
N GLU A 23 18.75 -8.69 -10.34
CA GLU A 23 18.65 -9.41 -11.61
C GLU A 23 19.57 -8.81 -12.68
N GLU A 24 20.08 -9.67 -13.56
CA GLU A 24 20.80 -9.24 -14.76
C GLU A 24 19.79 -9.08 -15.91
N VAL A 25 19.66 -7.86 -16.43
CA VAL A 25 18.79 -7.52 -17.55
C VAL A 25 19.60 -7.39 -18.83
N LYS A 26 19.05 -7.92 -19.93
CA LYS A 26 19.69 -7.92 -21.24
C LYS A 26 18.70 -7.50 -22.31
N LYS A 27 19.17 -6.69 -23.26
CA LYS A 27 18.38 -6.34 -24.43
C LYS A 27 19.25 -6.41 -25.68
N ARG A 28 18.72 -7.06 -26.72
CA ARG A 28 19.36 -7.16 -28.03
C ARG A 28 18.56 -6.34 -29.03
N VAL A 29 19.21 -5.39 -29.69
CA VAL A 29 18.58 -4.48 -30.67
C VAL A 29 19.25 -4.66 -32.02
N LYS A 30 18.43 -4.83 -33.07
CA LYS A 30 18.92 -4.88 -34.46
C LYS A 30 19.25 -3.46 -34.92
N ILE A 31 20.41 -3.29 -35.53
CA ILE A 31 20.86 -2.03 -36.13
C ILE A 31 20.52 -2.10 -37.63
N GLU A 32 19.90 -1.04 -38.15
CA GLU A 32 19.72 -0.89 -39.59
C GLU A 32 21.03 -0.40 -40.21
N THR A 33 21.65 -1.25 -41.02
CA THR A 33 22.86 -0.92 -41.79
C THR A 33 22.44 -0.52 -43.20
N ARG A 34 23.15 0.44 -43.82
CA ARG A 34 22.95 0.81 -45.24
C ARG A 34 23.25 -0.34 -46.22
N ASP A 35 23.96 -1.36 -45.75
CA ASP A 35 24.33 -2.57 -46.49
C ASP A 35 23.29 -3.67 -46.22
N THR A 36 22.49 -4.04 -47.23
CA THR A 36 21.32 -4.92 -47.10
C THR A 36 21.66 -6.39 -46.82
N THR A 37 22.94 -6.77 -46.80
CA THR A 37 23.41 -8.16 -46.67
C THR A 37 23.86 -8.56 -45.26
N ARG A 38 24.09 -7.62 -44.33
CA ARG A 38 24.54 -7.92 -42.96
C ARG A 38 23.64 -7.32 -41.90
N VAL A 39 22.98 -8.19 -41.14
CA VAL A 39 22.24 -7.81 -39.94
C VAL A 39 23.21 -7.66 -38.77
N GLN A 40 23.33 -6.46 -38.21
CA GLN A 40 24.13 -6.21 -37.02
C GLN A 40 23.22 -6.07 -35.79
N TYR A 41 23.71 -6.54 -34.63
CA TYR A 41 22.99 -6.45 -33.36
C TYR A 41 23.87 -5.76 -32.32
N ASN A 42 23.26 -4.88 -31.52
CA ASN A 42 23.82 -4.40 -30.26
C ASN A 42 23.23 -5.22 -29.11
N ASN A 43 24.09 -5.61 -28.17
CA ASN A 43 23.70 -6.26 -26.93
C ASN A 43 23.97 -5.29 -25.79
N TYR A 44 22.93 -5.01 -25.00
CA TYR A 44 22.99 -4.17 -23.81
C TYR A 44 22.82 -5.05 -22.58
N VAL A 45 23.61 -4.79 -21.54
CA VAL A 45 23.55 -5.54 -20.27
C VAL A 45 23.57 -4.57 -19.11
N ALA A 46 22.71 -4.81 -18.12
CA ALA A 46 22.79 -4.12 -16.83
C ALA A 46 22.45 -5.07 -15.68
N LYS A 47 23.01 -4.78 -14.50
CA LYS A 47 22.56 -5.36 -13.23
C LYS A 47 21.55 -4.40 -12.62
N LEU A 48 20.35 -4.87 -12.33
CA LEU A 48 19.28 -4.11 -11.73
C LEU A 48 19.05 -4.62 -10.29
N LYS A 49 19.02 -3.71 -9.33
CA LYS A 49 18.64 -4.00 -7.95
C LYS A 49 17.40 -3.19 -7.59
N THR A 50 16.32 -3.89 -7.29
CA THR A 50 15.01 -3.32 -6.93
C THR A 50 14.78 -3.49 -5.43
N TYR A 51 14.27 -2.44 -4.82
CA TYR A 51 13.93 -2.37 -3.40
C TYR A 51 12.44 -2.10 -3.27
N THR A 52 11.81 -2.77 -2.30
CA THR A 52 10.42 -2.55 -1.92
C THR A 52 10.34 -2.43 -0.41
N ASP A 53 10.04 -1.22 0.05
CA ASP A 53 9.73 -0.91 1.43
C ASP A 53 8.22 -0.89 1.62
N LYS A 54 7.73 -1.59 2.65
CA LYS A 54 6.32 -1.60 3.02
C LYS A 54 6.16 -1.30 4.50
N VAL A 55 5.19 -0.46 4.82
CA VAL A 55 4.79 -0.20 6.20
C VAL A 55 3.29 -0.45 6.33
N TYR A 56 2.94 -1.53 7.02
CA TYR A 56 1.59 -2.00 7.21
C TYR A 56 1.03 -1.52 8.55
N SER A 57 -0.22 -1.05 8.53
CA SER A 57 -0.99 -0.70 9.72
C SER A 57 -2.43 -1.18 9.58
N SER A 58 -3.02 -1.64 10.68
CA SER A 58 -4.42 -2.09 10.68
C SER A 58 -5.01 -2.07 12.08
N GLY A 59 -6.33 -2.05 12.16
CA GLY A 59 -7.02 -2.16 13.44
C GLY A 59 -8.47 -2.61 13.30
N ARG A 60 -9.02 -3.01 14.45
CA ARG A 60 -10.42 -3.42 14.59
C ARG A 60 -11.07 -2.60 15.70
N LEU A 61 -12.16 -1.92 15.34
CA LEU A 61 -12.97 -1.11 16.24
C LEU A 61 -14.24 -1.87 16.61
N ASP A 62 -14.42 -2.14 17.89
CA ASP A 62 -15.68 -2.62 18.45
C ASP A 62 -16.66 -1.47 18.61
N VAL A 63 -17.89 -1.71 18.16
CA VAL A 63 -18.98 -0.76 18.16
C VAL A 63 -20.15 -1.38 18.91
N LYS A 64 -20.52 -0.79 20.05
CA LYS A 64 -21.68 -1.21 20.83
C LYS A 64 -22.64 -0.05 21.00
N ILE A 65 -23.93 -0.30 20.78
CA ILE A 65 -25.00 0.61 21.16
C ILE A 65 -25.81 -0.07 22.23
N ILE A 66 -25.86 0.54 23.41
CA ILE A 66 -26.57 0.03 24.58
C ILE A 66 -27.64 1.02 25.01
N GLU A 67 -28.73 0.50 25.57
CA GLU A 67 -29.71 1.35 26.26
C GLU A 67 -29.07 2.03 27.47
N PHE A 68 -29.58 3.22 27.81
CA PHE A 68 -29.03 4.03 28.90
C PHE A 68 -29.04 3.30 30.26
N ASP A 69 -30.05 2.47 30.49
CA ASP A 69 -30.16 1.63 31.70
C ASP A 69 -29.22 0.40 31.69
N GLY A 70 -28.44 0.21 30.62
CA GLY A 70 -27.51 -0.91 30.44
C GLY A 70 -28.19 -2.26 30.21
N SER A 71 -29.53 -2.31 30.15
CA SER A 71 -30.30 -3.56 30.15
C SER A 71 -30.20 -4.32 28.82
N LYS A 72 -29.96 -3.61 27.71
CA LYS A 72 -30.05 -4.18 26.37
C LYS A 72 -29.00 -3.63 25.42
N ILE A 73 -28.32 -4.58 24.76
CA ILE A 73 -27.42 -4.29 23.62
C ILE A 73 -28.27 -4.24 22.35
N ARG A 74 -28.32 -3.08 21.70
CA ARG A 74 -29.06 -2.83 20.46
C ARG A 74 -28.22 -3.05 19.21
N LEU A 75 -26.91 -2.84 19.32
CA LEU A 75 -25.94 -3.13 18.28
C LEU A 75 -24.66 -3.64 18.94
N ASN A 76 -24.07 -4.68 18.36
CA ASN A 76 -22.72 -5.12 18.68
C ASN A 76 -22.08 -5.53 17.34
N ASP A 77 -21.07 -4.78 16.93
CA ASP A 77 -20.46 -4.93 15.61
C ASP A 77 -18.97 -4.62 15.70
N ARG A 78 -18.24 -5.04 14.67
CA ARG A 78 -16.80 -4.84 14.56
C ARG A 78 -16.48 -4.28 13.18
N VAL A 79 -15.78 -3.16 13.16
CA VAL A 79 -15.35 -2.48 11.94
C VAL A 79 -13.84 -2.61 11.82
N HIS A 80 -13.35 -2.95 10.64
CA HIS A 80 -11.92 -3.13 10.39
C HIS A 80 -11.41 -2.12 9.38
N GLY A 81 -10.12 -1.78 9.51
CA GLY A 81 -9.42 -0.93 8.57
C GLY A 81 -7.95 -1.31 8.48
N SER A 82 -7.36 -1.11 7.30
CA SER A 82 -5.95 -1.34 7.06
C SER A 82 -5.41 -0.35 6.03
N PHE A 83 -4.10 -0.14 6.10
CA PHE A 83 -3.36 0.69 5.18
C PHE A 83 -1.94 0.15 5.04
N THR A 84 -1.43 0.13 3.80
CA THR A 84 -0.04 -0.23 3.50
C THR A 84 0.58 0.93 2.75
N TRP A 85 1.55 1.60 3.36
CA TRP A 85 2.44 2.47 2.63
C TRP A 85 3.47 1.61 1.88
N ILE A 86 3.71 1.93 0.60
CA ILE A 86 4.64 1.18 -0.26
C ILE A 86 5.57 2.19 -0.95
N ASN A 87 6.87 1.91 -0.93
CA ASN A 87 7.86 2.58 -1.73
C ASN A 87 8.69 1.56 -2.50
N ASP A 88 8.57 1.59 -3.84
CA ASP A 88 9.44 0.79 -4.71
C ASP A 88 10.38 1.72 -5.48
N TYR A 89 11.67 1.39 -5.46
CA TYR A 89 12.70 2.09 -6.22
C TYR A 89 13.75 1.10 -6.72
N ALA A 90 14.55 1.51 -7.70
CA ALA A 90 15.62 0.66 -8.21
C ALA A 90 16.90 1.43 -8.50
N ILE A 91 18.02 0.72 -8.48
CA ILE A 91 19.32 1.20 -8.96
C ILE A 91 19.83 0.19 -9.99
N PHE A 92 20.60 0.66 -10.96
CA PHE A 92 21.22 -0.22 -11.95
C PHE A 92 22.66 0.17 -12.25
N ALA A 93 23.45 -0.80 -12.69
CA ALA A 93 24.80 -0.63 -13.19
C ALA A 93 24.92 -1.28 -14.57
N GLY A 94 25.37 -0.52 -15.57
CA GLY A 94 25.51 -0.96 -16.96
C GLY A 94 24.67 -0.13 -17.93
N ASP A 95 24.23 -0.75 -19.01
CA ASP A 95 23.54 -0.06 -20.10
C ASP A 95 22.09 0.26 -19.74
N LYS A 96 21.72 1.54 -19.72
CA LYS A 96 20.33 1.98 -19.55
C LYS A 96 19.38 1.35 -20.58
N GLU A 97 19.87 1.14 -21.80
CA GLU A 97 19.10 0.51 -22.88
C GLU A 97 18.76 -0.95 -22.60
N ALA A 98 19.44 -1.62 -21.64
CA ALA A 98 19.09 -2.97 -21.22
C ALA A 98 17.77 -3.03 -20.42
N LEU A 99 17.35 -1.91 -19.81
CA LEU A 99 16.14 -1.83 -19.00
C LEU A 99 14.89 -1.66 -19.88
N ASN A 100 13.79 -2.25 -19.44
CA ASN A 100 12.47 -1.96 -20.00
C ASN A 100 11.91 -0.63 -19.43
N LYS A 101 10.75 -0.19 -19.93
CA LYS A 101 10.13 1.07 -19.50
C LYS A 101 9.82 1.08 -18.00
N GLU A 102 9.25 0.01 -17.45
CA GLU A 102 8.85 -0.07 -16.04
C GLU A 102 10.06 -0.06 -15.10
N GLN A 103 11.09 -0.84 -15.42
CA GLN A 103 12.36 -0.86 -14.70
C GLN A 103 13.02 0.52 -14.74
N LEU A 104 13.02 1.17 -15.89
CA LEU A 104 13.55 2.52 -16.02
C LEU A 104 12.76 3.52 -15.16
N GLU A 105 11.43 3.43 -15.11
CA GLU A 105 10.63 4.27 -14.21
C GLU A 105 10.93 4.01 -12.73
N LEU A 106 11.15 2.76 -12.32
CA LEU A 106 11.57 2.44 -10.94
C LEU A 106 12.90 3.12 -10.56
N THR A 107 13.83 3.26 -11.50
CA THR A 107 15.11 3.95 -11.25
C THR A 107 14.99 5.47 -11.11
N LYS A 108 13.86 6.05 -11.55
CA LYS A 108 13.58 7.48 -11.41
C LYS A 108 12.86 7.82 -10.11
N ARG A 109 12.30 6.83 -9.42
CA ARG A 109 11.61 7.03 -8.13
C ARG A 109 12.63 7.39 -7.06
N LYS A 110 12.24 8.30 -6.16
CA LYS A 110 13.07 8.68 -5.02
C LYS A 110 12.80 7.76 -3.84
N VAL A 111 13.85 7.44 -3.10
CA VAL A 111 13.70 6.91 -1.74
C VAL A 111 12.93 7.95 -0.93
N ALA A 112 11.81 7.53 -0.36
CA ALA A 112 10.93 8.35 0.45
C ALA A 112 10.96 7.79 1.86
N PRO A 113 11.02 8.66 2.89
CA PRO A 113 11.04 8.21 4.27
C PRO A 113 9.72 7.51 4.61
N MET A 114 9.79 6.55 5.53
CA MET A 114 8.61 5.93 6.09
C MET A 114 7.73 7.00 6.77
N PRO A 115 6.40 6.99 6.56
CA PRO A 115 5.50 7.91 7.24
C PRO A 115 5.56 7.72 8.77
N PRO A 116 5.34 8.78 9.55
CA PRO A 116 5.24 8.66 11.00
C PRO A 116 4.02 7.81 11.39
N GLY A 117 4.08 7.19 12.57
CA GLY A 117 3.00 6.32 13.07
C GLY A 117 1.63 7.02 13.15
N GLN A 118 1.59 8.32 13.42
CA GLN A 118 0.35 9.09 13.45
C GLN A 118 -0.35 9.15 12.08
N ASP A 119 0.41 9.39 11.01
CA ASP A 119 -0.14 9.43 9.65
C ASP A 119 -0.66 8.05 9.24
N LEU A 120 0.11 7.00 9.56
CA LEU A 120 -0.32 5.62 9.32
C LEU A 120 -1.60 5.27 10.10
N PHE A 121 -1.73 5.76 11.33
CA PHE A 121 -2.93 5.59 12.14
C PHE A 121 -4.15 6.28 11.49
N ILE A 122 -3.98 7.51 11.02
CA ILE A 122 -5.02 8.24 10.30
C ILE A 122 -5.42 7.47 9.04
N GLU A 123 -4.45 6.97 8.26
CA GLU A 123 -4.75 6.27 7.01
C GLU A 123 -5.55 4.98 7.23
N PHE A 124 -5.18 4.11 8.19
CA PHE A 124 -5.94 2.88 8.40
C PHE A 124 -7.32 3.13 9.03
N THR A 125 -7.52 4.27 9.71
CA THR A 125 -8.81 4.62 10.32
C THR A 125 -9.82 5.24 9.34
N LYS A 126 -9.39 5.75 8.17
CA LYS A 126 -10.31 6.22 7.11
C LYS A 126 -11.39 5.18 6.73
N PRO A 127 -11.05 3.92 6.37
CA PRO A 127 -12.07 2.92 6.08
C PRO A 127 -12.93 2.55 7.29
N ILE A 128 -12.40 2.66 8.52
CA ILE A 128 -13.19 2.46 9.75
C ILE A 128 -14.24 3.57 9.87
N TYR A 129 -13.85 4.82 9.68
CA TYR A 129 -14.72 5.98 9.74
C TYR A 129 -15.88 5.90 8.74
N ASP A 130 -15.59 5.55 7.47
CA ASP A 130 -16.61 5.45 6.42
C ASP A 130 -17.65 4.36 6.73
N GLN A 131 -17.18 3.19 7.15
CA GLN A 131 -18.04 2.07 7.55
C GLN A 131 -18.87 2.39 8.79
N LEU A 132 -18.24 2.97 9.82
CA LEU A 132 -18.89 3.34 11.07
C LEU A 132 -19.99 4.36 10.83
N THR A 133 -19.69 5.43 10.09
CA THR A 133 -20.65 6.50 9.78
C THR A 133 -21.85 5.94 9.02
N GLY A 134 -21.62 5.10 8.00
CA GLY A 134 -22.70 4.44 7.27
C GLY A 134 -23.56 3.52 8.14
N LYS A 135 -22.94 2.77 9.08
CA LYS A 135 -23.65 1.88 10.01
C LYS A 135 -24.49 2.67 11.01
N LEU A 136 -23.91 3.68 11.66
CA LEU A 136 -24.62 4.52 12.64
C LEU A 136 -25.80 5.26 11.99
N ASN A 137 -25.61 5.84 10.81
CA ASN A 137 -26.69 6.51 10.08
C ASN A 137 -27.85 5.56 9.78
N ARG A 138 -27.56 4.33 9.30
CA ARG A 138 -28.61 3.32 9.06
C ARG A 138 -29.29 2.86 10.34
N PHE A 139 -28.55 2.74 11.44
CA PHE A 139 -29.11 2.33 12.73
C PHE A 139 -30.07 3.39 13.27
N PHE A 140 -29.62 4.64 13.38
CA PHE A 140 -30.42 5.72 13.98
C PHE A 140 -31.58 6.16 13.11
N LYS A 141 -31.51 5.99 11.79
CA LYS A 141 -32.65 6.23 10.89
C LYS A 141 -33.89 5.37 11.21
N LYS A 142 -33.74 4.24 11.92
CA LYS A 142 -34.87 3.40 12.36
C LYS A 142 -35.60 3.95 13.60
N TYR A 143 -35.01 4.92 14.27
CA TYR A 143 -35.52 5.54 15.50
C TYR A 143 -35.89 7.02 15.29
N ASN A 144 -35.73 7.52 14.06
CA ASN A 144 -36.23 8.81 13.60
C ASN A 144 -37.56 8.65 12.87
#